data_AF-A0A7H0SN27-F1
#
_entry.id   AF-A0A7H0SN27-F1
#
_cell.length_a   1.000
_cell.length_b   1.000
_cell.length_c   1.000
_cell.angle_alpha   90.00
_cell.angle_beta   90.00
_cell.angle_gamma   90.00
#
_symmetry.space_group_name_H-M   'P 1'
#
loop_
_entity.id
_entity.type
_entity.pdbx_description
1 polymer ?
#
loop_
_entity_poly.entity_id
_entity_poly.type
_entity_poly.pdbx_seq_one_letter_code
_entity_poly.pdbx_strand_id
1 'polypeptide(L)'
;MFMAECEPSLRESKRQATRAAIEDQATALAEKHGVNNITVEDICSAVGISKRTFFNYVDSKETAVLGAPPRVPSEEEKAEFLSAEHSNILGSLVRLTFELAVTVRFVAPEQRATILRRRRHIRQQDPNLAFQQQAGMHVVSQALTELVTEYLQLYPGRQKLEASPKHEAITLVSITLGTIQLGHYIWLEQNDGSDTALENCCLAALSELKTIFKDFPDDYQSF
;
A
#
# COMPACT_ATOMS: atom_id res chain seq x y z
N MET A 1 -4.44 22.83 -21.80
CA MET A 1 -3.76 21.98 -22.80
C MET A 1 -4.04 20.55 -22.37
N PHE A 2 -4.84 19.83 -23.15
CA PHE A 2 -5.40 18.53 -22.79
C PHE A 2 -4.30 17.49 -22.57
N MET A 3 -4.28 16.86 -21.38
CA MET A 3 -3.50 15.66 -21.14
C MET A 3 -4.21 14.51 -21.87
N ALA A 4 -3.53 13.93 -22.86
CA ALA A 4 -3.97 12.69 -23.46
C ALA A 4 -3.82 11.59 -22.40
N GLU A 5 -4.95 11.08 -21.90
CA GLU A 5 -5.00 9.77 -21.26
C GLU A 5 -4.48 8.76 -22.28
N CYS A 6 -3.28 8.24 -22.06
CA CYS A 6 -2.70 7.21 -22.90
C CYS A 6 -3.47 5.92 -22.59
N GLU A 7 -4.50 5.60 -23.39
CA GLU A 7 -5.17 4.31 -23.31
C GLU A 7 -4.09 3.21 -23.37
N PRO A 8 -4.07 2.27 -22.39
CA PRO A 8 -3.05 1.25 -22.35
C PRO A 8 -3.09 0.46 -23.66
N SER A 9 -1.93 0.34 -24.31
CA SER A 9 -1.83 -0.40 -25.55
C SER A 9 -2.40 -1.81 -25.35
N LEU A 10 -3.02 -2.40 -26.37
CA LEU A 10 -3.53 -3.79 -26.31
C LEU A 10 -2.48 -4.80 -25.77
N ARG A 11 -1.19 -4.48 -25.96
CA ARG A 11 -0.06 -5.22 -25.41
C ARG A 11 0.07 -5.06 -23.89
N GLU A 12 -0.05 -3.85 -23.35
CA GLU A 12 -0.04 -3.57 -21.91
C GLU A 12 -1.26 -4.16 -21.22
N SER A 13 -2.45 -4.05 -21.82
CA SER A 13 -3.68 -4.67 -21.32
C SER A 13 -3.53 -6.19 -21.22
N LYS A 14 -3.07 -6.87 -22.29
CA LYS A 14 -2.78 -8.31 -22.27
C LYS A 14 -1.70 -8.68 -21.25
N ARG A 15 -0.70 -7.81 -21.08
CA ARG A 15 0.39 -8.03 -20.13
C ARG A 15 -0.13 -8.00 -18.69
N GLN A 16 -0.97 -7.03 -18.36
CA GLN A 16 -1.61 -6.90 -17.05
C GLN A 16 -2.56 -8.05 -16.77
N ALA A 17 -3.40 -8.44 -17.73
CA ALA A 17 -4.32 -9.57 -17.58
C ALA A 17 -3.58 -10.89 -17.27
N THR A 18 -2.45 -11.14 -17.96
CA THR A 18 -1.63 -12.34 -17.70
C THR A 18 -1.02 -12.32 -16.31
N ARG A 19 -0.51 -11.16 -15.86
CA ARG A 19 0.03 -11.01 -14.51
C ARG A 19 -1.06 -11.21 -13.44
N ALA A 20 -2.25 -10.64 -13.64
CA ALA A 20 -3.38 -10.81 -12.72
C ALA A 20 -3.80 -12.28 -12.58
N ALA A 21 -3.86 -13.02 -13.68
CA ALA A 21 -4.13 -14.47 -13.67
C ALA A 21 -3.06 -15.25 -12.87
N ILE A 22 -1.78 -14.88 -12.99
CA ILE A 22 -0.70 -15.47 -12.19
C ILE A 22 -0.90 -15.20 -10.70
N GLU A 23 -1.17 -13.95 -10.32
CA GLU A 23 -1.34 -13.57 -8.91
C GLU A 23 -2.61 -14.18 -8.29
N ASP A 24 -3.72 -14.27 -9.04
CA ASP A 24 -4.95 -14.92 -8.59
C ASP A 24 -4.72 -16.41 -8.29
N GLN A 25 -4.13 -17.16 -9.22
CA GLN A 25 -3.87 -18.59 -9.03
C GLN A 25 -2.80 -18.84 -7.96
N ALA A 26 -1.75 -18.02 -7.91
CA ALA A 26 -0.72 -18.12 -6.88
C ALA A 26 -1.29 -17.91 -5.47
N THR A 27 -2.12 -16.87 -5.28
CA THR A 27 -2.77 -16.61 -3.99
C THR A 27 -3.80 -17.66 -3.63
N ALA A 28 -4.57 -18.19 -4.59
CA ALA A 28 -5.53 -19.27 -4.34
C ALA A 28 -4.84 -20.56 -3.86
N LEU A 29 -3.76 -20.96 -4.54
CA LEU A 29 -2.98 -22.14 -4.18
C LEU A 29 -2.31 -21.96 -2.81
N ALA A 30 -1.71 -20.79 -2.56
CA ALA A 30 -1.02 -20.50 -1.32
C ALA A 30 -1.98 -20.41 -0.12
N GLU A 31 -3.18 -19.84 -0.30
CA GLU A 31 -4.21 -19.80 0.75
C GLU A 31 -4.67 -21.22 1.13
N LYS A 32 -4.83 -22.11 0.15
CA LYS A 32 -5.31 -23.48 0.38
C LYS A 32 -4.23 -24.41 0.95
N HIS A 33 -3.00 -24.28 0.48
CA HIS A 33 -1.93 -25.25 0.75
C HIS A 33 -0.81 -24.70 1.64
N GLY A 34 -0.71 -23.38 1.82
CA GLY A 34 0.41 -22.70 2.45
C GLY A 34 1.51 -22.33 1.44
N VAL A 35 2.14 -21.17 1.62
CA VAL A 35 3.14 -20.60 0.69
C VAL A 35 4.33 -21.53 0.44
N ASN A 36 4.75 -22.26 1.48
CA ASN A 36 5.90 -23.17 1.42
C ASN A 36 5.59 -24.50 0.71
N ASN A 37 4.31 -24.82 0.51
CA ASN A 37 3.86 -26.11 -0.04
C ASN A 37 3.47 -26.03 -1.52
N ILE A 38 3.69 -24.88 -2.18
CA ILE A 38 3.41 -24.69 -3.60
C ILE A 38 4.69 -24.32 -4.36
N THR A 39 4.74 -24.69 -5.63
CA THR A 39 5.86 -24.44 -6.54
C THR A 39 5.48 -23.49 -7.67
N VAL A 40 6.48 -22.97 -8.40
CA VAL A 40 6.23 -22.17 -9.62
C VAL A 40 5.54 -23.03 -10.68
N GLU A 41 5.83 -24.33 -10.75
CA GLU A 41 5.23 -25.31 -11.63
C GLU A 41 3.74 -25.48 -11.38
N ASP A 42 3.32 -25.56 -10.12
CA ASP A 42 1.91 -25.66 -9.75
C ASP A 42 1.13 -24.44 -10.26
N ILE A 43 1.70 -23.24 -10.05
CA ILE A 43 1.11 -21.98 -10.52
C ILE A 43 1.07 -21.94 -12.06
N CYS A 44 2.18 -22.31 -12.72
CA CYS A 44 2.25 -22.37 -14.18
C CYS A 44 1.21 -23.32 -14.76
N SER A 45 1.02 -24.49 -14.14
CA SER A 45 0.02 -25.47 -14.54
C SER A 45 -1.41 -24.96 -14.35
N ALA A 46 -1.68 -24.24 -13.25
CA ALA A 46 -2.99 -23.66 -12.99
C ALA A 46 -3.37 -22.55 -13.98
N VAL A 47 -2.39 -21.74 -14.41
CA VAL A 47 -2.58 -20.64 -15.37
C VAL A 47 -2.51 -21.12 -16.83
N GLY A 48 -1.83 -22.24 -17.11
CA GLY A 48 -1.60 -22.75 -18.46
C GLY A 48 -0.44 -22.06 -19.19
N ILE A 49 0.64 -21.71 -18.48
CA ILE A 49 1.82 -21.01 -19.03
C ILE A 49 3.13 -21.77 -18.74
N SER A 50 4.19 -21.42 -19.47
CA SER A 50 5.54 -21.94 -19.18
C SER A 50 6.20 -21.17 -18.01
N LYS A 51 7.21 -21.77 -17.37
CA LYS A 51 8.06 -21.06 -16.38
C LYS A 51 8.71 -19.80 -16.95
N ARG A 52 9.21 -19.88 -18.19
CA ARG A 52 9.79 -18.70 -18.88
C ARG A 52 8.76 -17.59 -18.98
N THR A 53 7.52 -17.94 -19.34
CA THR A 53 6.41 -16.98 -19.38
C THR A 53 6.16 -16.41 -17.99
N PHE A 54 6.05 -17.23 -16.95
CA PHE A 54 5.87 -16.77 -15.57
C PHE A 54 6.91 -15.71 -15.17
N PHE A 55 8.21 -16.00 -15.35
CA PHE A 55 9.29 -15.07 -14.99
C PHE A 55 9.36 -13.80 -15.87
N ASN A 56 8.69 -13.77 -17.03
CA ASN A 56 8.54 -12.53 -17.81
C ASN A 56 7.54 -11.55 -17.15
N TYR A 57 6.71 -12.03 -16.21
CA TYR A 57 5.63 -11.25 -15.59
C TYR A 57 5.86 -10.98 -14.11
N VAL A 58 6.45 -11.92 -13.37
CA VAL A 58 6.67 -11.84 -11.91
C VAL A 58 8.08 -12.31 -11.56
N ASP A 59 8.69 -11.66 -10.58
CA ASP A 59 10.10 -11.90 -10.24
C ASP A 59 10.30 -13.21 -9.46
N SER A 60 9.30 -13.62 -8.69
CA SER A 60 9.37 -14.81 -7.84
C SER A 60 7.99 -15.36 -7.50
N LYS A 61 7.96 -16.57 -6.95
CA LYS A 61 6.76 -17.18 -6.35
C LYS A 61 6.23 -16.29 -5.23
N GLU A 62 7.13 -15.83 -4.37
CA GLU A 62 6.83 -14.98 -3.21
C GLU A 62 6.17 -13.68 -3.66
N THR A 63 6.68 -13.04 -4.72
CA THR A 63 6.08 -11.83 -5.29
C THR A 63 4.69 -12.10 -5.89
N ALA A 64 4.50 -13.24 -6.57
CA ALA A 64 3.18 -13.62 -7.09
C ALA A 64 2.16 -13.82 -5.96
N VAL A 65 2.58 -14.48 -4.88
CA VAL A 65 1.72 -14.80 -3.73
C VAL A 65 1.49 -13.57 -2.86
N LEU A 66 2.54 -12.89 -2.39
CA LEU A 66 2.46 -11.86 -1.35
C LEU A 66 2.34 -10.44 -1.90
N GLY A 67 2.61 -10.27 -3.19
CA GLY A 67 2.80 -8.98 -3.83
C GLY A 67 4.25 -8.53 -3.76
N ALA A 68 4.56 -7.43 -4.45
CA ALA A 68 5.88 -6.82 -4.30
C ALA A 68 6.04 -6.26 -2.87
N PRO A 69 7.26 -6.33 -2.30
CA PRO A 69 7.51 -5.71 -1.02
C PRO A 69 7.28 -4.20 -1.12
N PRO A 70 6.89 -3.56 0.00
CA PRO A 70 6.86 -2.11 0.08
C PRO A 70 8.22 -1.52 -0.31
N ARG A 71 8.20 -0.36 -0.97
CA ARG A 71 9.41 0.35 -1.35
C ARG A 71 9.43 1.75 -0.75
N VAL A 72 10.61 2.33 -0.65
CA VAL A 72 10.77 3.74 -0.31
C VAL A 72 10.46 4.62 -1.54
N PRO A 73 10.11 5.91 -1.33
CA PRO A 73 9.99 6.87 -2.42
C PRO A 73 11.27 6.96 -3.24
N SER A 74 11.15 7.05 -4.56
CA SER A 74 12.27 7.39 -5.43
C SER A 74 12.68 8.85 -5.25
N GLU A 75 13.87 9.23 -5.73
CA GLU A 75 14.32 10.62 -5.65
C GLU A 75 13.41 11.57 -6.44
N GLU A 76 12.82 11.10 -7.54
CA GLU A 76 11.83 11.87 -8.30
C GLU A 76 10.54 12.08 -7.51
N GLU A 77 10.02 11.04 -6.84
CA GLU A 77 8.81 11.15 -6.01
C GLU A 77 9.04 12.06 -4.79
N LYS A 78 10.23 12.00 -4.19
CA LYS A 78 10.63 12.93 -3.11
C LYS A 78 10.68 14.36 -3.63
N ALA A 79 11.35 14.59 -4.76
CA ALA A 79 11.47 15.92 -5.36
C ALA A 79 10.08 16.48 -5.74
N GLU A 80 9.19 15.66 -6.31
CA GLU A 80 7.81 16.04 -6.60
C GLU A 80 7.07 16.44 -5.32
N PHE A 81 7.15 15.62 -4.27
CA PHE A 81 6.53 15.92 -2.98
C PHE A 81 7.05 17.22 -2.35
N LEU A 82 8.34 17.52 -2.49
CA LEU A 82 8.97 18.73 -1.94
C LEU A 82 8.76 19.96 -2.82
N SER A 83 8.33 19.81 -4.08
CA SER A 83 8.20 20.92 -5.03
C SER A 83 7.00 21.84 -4.78
N ALA A 84 6.02 21.38 -4.00
CA ALA A 84 4.78 22.10 -3.77
C ALA A 84 4.44 22.19 -2.28
N GLU A 85 3.89 23.33 -1.88
CA GLU A 85 3.34 23.51 -0.54
C GLU A 85 1.97 22.80 -0.46
N HIS A 86 1.88 21.75 0.36
CA HIS A 86 0.67 20.94 0.51
C HIS A 86 -0.35 21.64 1.42
N SER A 87 -1.50 22.02 0.86
CA SER A 87 -2.64 22.52 1.65
C SER A 87 -3.16 21.49 2.65
N ASN A 88 -3.12 20.20 2.27
CA ASN A 88 -3.44 19.05 3.10
C ASN A 88 -2.30 18.02 3.03
N ILE A 89 -1.25 18.22 3.84
CA ILE A 89 -0.09 17.32 3.87
C ILE A 89 -0.47 15.86 4.19
N LEU A 90 -1.44 15.64 5.07
CA LEU A 90 -1.86 14.29 5.44
C LEU A 90 -2.50 13.55 4.26
N GLY A 91 -3.35 14.25 3.48
CA GLY A 91 -3.90 13.71 2.25
C GLY A 91 -2.81 13.38 1.22
N SER A 92 -1.83 14.26 1.03
CA SER A 92 -0.69 14.02 0.15
C SER A 92 0.14 12.81 0.60
N LEU A 93 0.37 12.66 1.91
CA LEU A 93 1.09 11.52 2.48
C LEU A 93 0.34 10.21 2.32
N VAL A 94 -0.98 10.19 2.52
CA VAL A 94 -1.82 9.00 2.26
C VAL A 94 -1.70 8.58 0.80
N ARG A 95 -1.81 9.52 -0.15
CA ARG A 95 -1.66 9.22 -1.59
C ARG A 95 -0.28 8.67 -1.92
N LEU A 96 0.79 9.34 -1.48
CA LEU A 96 2.16 8.87 -1.71
C LEU A 96 2.35 7.47 -1.12
N THR A 97 1.96 7.25 0.13
CA THR A 97 2.14 5.96 0.80
C THR A 97 1.35 4.84 0.11
N PHE A 98 0.18 5.15 -0.46
CA PHE A 98 -0.59 4.21 -1.27
C PHE A 98 0.19 3.78 -2.53
N GLU A 99 0.84 4.71 -3.21
CA GLU A 99 1.69 4.41 -4.39
C GLU A 99 2.95 3.61 -4.06
N LEU A 100 3.46 3.74 -2.83
CA LEU A 100 4.57 2.94 -2.31
C LEU A 100 4.14 1.52 -1.92
N ALA A 101 2.86 1.31 -1.62
CA ALA A 101 2.27 0.00 -1.37
C ALA A 101 2.01 -0.71 -2.71
N VAL A 102 3.08 -1.22 -3.33
CA VAL A 102 3.09 -1.90 -4.65
C VAL A 102 2.23 -3.19 -4.70
N THR A 103 1.53 -3.55 -3.63
CA THR A 103 0.64 -4.72 -3.57
C THR A 103 -0.63 -4.58 -4.43
N VAL A 104 -0.91 -3.37 -4.94
CA VAL A 104 -2.12 -3.02 -5.69
C VAL A 104 -1.87 -2.80 -7.20
N ARG A 105 -0.65 -2.39 -7.57
CA ARG A 105 -0.29 -2.14 -8.98
C ARG A 105 -0.31 -3.47 -9.76
N PHE A 106 -0.88 -3.42 -10.96
CA PHE A 106 -0.96 -4.52 -11.94
C PHE A 106 -2.00 -5.62 -11.70
N VAL A 107 -2.84 -5.54 -10.66
CA VAL A 107 -4.00 -6.42 -10.52
C VAL A 107 -5.19 -5.81 -11.24
N ALA A 108 -5.88 -6.59 -12.09
CA ALA A 108 -7.14 -6.16 -12.71
C ALA A 108 -8.14 -5.76 -11.62
N PRO A 109 -8.86 -4.62 -11.75
CA PRO A 109 -9.76 -4.14 -10.70
C PRO A 109 -10.74 -5.22 -10.21
N GLU A 110 -11.22 -6.10 -11.09
CA GLU A 110 -12.12 -7.20 -10.72
C GLU A 110 -11.53 -8.24 -9.75
N GLN A 111 -10.22 -8.48 -9.77
CA GLN A 111 -9.56 -9.55 -9.00
C GLN A 111 -8.83 -9.02 -7.76
N ARG A 112 -8.69 -7.69 -7.65
CA ARG A 112 -7.87 -7.01 -6.64
C ARG A 112 -8.32 -7.26 -5.20
N ALA A 113 -9.60 -7.08 -4.90
CA ALA A 113 -10.14 -7.39 -3.57
C ALA A 113 -9.89 -8.83 -3.17
N THR A 114 -10.16 -9.78 -4.07
CA THR A 114 -9.96 -11.20 -3.82
C THR A 114 -8.48 -11.50 -3.51
N ILE A 115 -7.56 -11.06 -4.36
CA ILE A 115 -6.12 -11.25 -4.18
C ILE A 115 -5.63 -10.64 -2.85
N LEU A 116 -6.06 -9.42 -2.52
CA LEU A 116 -5.64 -8.76 -1.29
C LEU A 116 -6.21 -9.42 -0.02
N ARG A 117 -7.45 -9.96 -0.08
CA ARG A 117 -8.01 -10.78 1.00
C ARG A 117 -7.18 -12.05 1.23
N ARG A 118 -6.86 -12.80 0.18
CA ARG A 118 -6.02 -14.00 0.29
C ARG A 118 -4.64 -13.68 0.86
N ARG A 119 -4.00 -12.62 0.37
CA ARG A 119 -2.71 -12.14 0.89
C ARG A 119 -2.74 -11.83 2.38
N ARG A 120 -3.83 -11.21 2.87
CA ARG A 120 -4.02 -10.99 4.32
C ARG A 120 -4.15 -12.31 5.06
N HIS A 121 -4.99 -13.24 4.58
CA HIS A 121 -5.18 -14.54 5.22
C HIS A 121 -3.86 -15.32 5.31
N ILE A 122 -3.12 -15.38 4.21
CA ILE A 122 -1.79 -16.00 4.14
C ILE A 122 -0.83 -15.41 5.18
N ARG A 123 -0.77 -14.07 5.31
CA ARG A 123 0.06 -13.41 6.34
C ARG A 123 -0.42 -13.67 7.76
N GLN A 124 -1.71 -13.85 7.99
CA GLN A 124 -2.27 -14.16 9.31
C GLN A 124 -1.97 -15.60 9.74
N GLN A 125 -1.81 -16.51 8.78
CA GLN A 125 -1.49 -17.92 9.04
C GLN A 125 0.01 -18.17 9.22
N ASP A 126 0.89 -17.27 8.75
CA ASP A 126 2.34 -17.38 8.87
C ASP A 126 2.95 -16.15 9.58
N PRO A 127 3.32 -16.27 10.87
CA PRO A 127 3.92 -15.19 11.64
C PRO A 127 5.21 -14.61 11.04
N ASN A 128 6.00 -15.42 10.32
CA ASN A 128 7.24 -14.93 9.70
C ASN A 128 6.95 -13.97 8.54
N LEU A 129 5.91 -14.25 7.76
CA LEU A 129 5.47 -13.36 6.68
C LEU A 129 4.90 -12.05 7.22
N ALA A 130 4.17 -12.12 8.35
CA ALA A 130 3.73 -10.92 9.05
C ALA A 130 4.91 -10.07 9.56
N PHE A 131 5.94 -10.70 10.11
CA PHE A 131 7.17 -10.02 10.56
C PHE A 131 7.92 -9.35 9.41
N GLN A 132 8.09 -10.05 8.27
CA GLN A 132 8.73 -9.48 7.08
C GLN A 132 7.98 -8.25 6.56
N GLN A 133 6.65 -8.30 6.54
CA GLN A 133 5.82 -7.16 6.15
C GLN A 133 6.01 -5.97 7.11
N GLN A 134 6.06 -6.22 8.42
CA GLN A 134 6.31 -5.19 9.43
C GLN A 134 7.69 -4.55 9.25
N ALA A 135 8.73 -5.35 9.00
CA ALA A 135 10.07 -4.83 8.71
C ALA A 135 10.09 -3.93 7.46
N GLY A 136 9.40 -4.31 6.39
CA GLY A 136 9.28 -3.47 5.18
C GLY A 136 8.54 -2.16 5.45
N MET A 137 7.44 -2.20 6.20
CA MET A 137 6.69 -1.01 6.62
C MET A 137 7.50 -0.07 7.52
N HIS A 138 8.36 -0.63 8.38
CA HIS A 138 9.26 0.18 9.20
C HIS A 138 10.23 1.00 8.34
N VAL A 139 10.82 0.39 7.30
CA VAL A 139 11.71 1.08 6.36
C VAL A 139 10.98 2.21 5.63
N VAL A 140 9.74 1.96 5.18
CA VAL A 140 8.91 3.00 4.55
C VAL A 140 8.60 4.14 5.52
N SER A 141 8.25 3.82 6.77
CA SER A 141 7.97 4.81 7.81
C SER A 141 9.17 5.73 8.06
N GLN A 142 10.38 5.17 8.13
CA GLN A 142 11.61 5.95 8.29
C GLN A 142 11.83 6.90 7.09
N ALA A 143 11.73 6.40 5.87
CA ALA A 143 11.92 7.21 4.66
C ALA A 143 10.88 8.34 4.54
N LEU A 144 9.62 8.08 4.88
CA LEU A 144 8.57 9.09 4.91
C LEU A 144 8.80 10.12 6.01
N THR A 145 9.31 9.69 7.18
CA THR A 145 9.62 10.62 8.28
C THR A 145 10.73 11.59 7.87
N GLU A 146 11.76 11.10 7.18
CA GLU A 146 12.84 11.95 6.65
C GLU A 146 12.31 12.95 5.63
N LEU A 147 11.51 12.48 4.66
CA LEU A 147 10.88 13.33 3.64
C LEU A 147 10.01 14.43 4.26
N VAL A 148 9.16 14.09 5.24
CA VAL A 148 8.29 15.07 5.90
C VAL A 148 9.08 16.02 6.79
N THR A 149 10.17 15.56 7.40
CA THR A 149 11.07 16.44 8.16
C THR A 149 11.67 17.52 7.25
N GLU A 150 12.17 17.12 6.08
CA GLU A 150 12.71 18.04 5.07
C GLU A 150 11.62 19.00 4.57
N TYR A 151 10.42 18.49 4.26
CA TYR A 151 9.28 19.30 3.86
C TYR A 151 8.96 20.40 4.89
N LEU A 152 8.89 20.06 6.18
CA LEU A 152 8.57 21.03 7.25
C LEU A 152 9.69 22.06 7.44
N GLN A 153 10.94 21.72 7.12
CA GLN A 153 12.05 22.67 7.10
C GLN A 153 11.96 23.65 5.92
N LEU A 154 11.55 23.15 4.74
CA LEU A 154 11.34 23.99 3.55
C LEU A 154 10.11 24.89 3.67
N TYR A 155 9.07 24.43 4.37
CA TYR A 155 7.83 25.18 4.60
C TYR A 155 7.51 25.33 6.09
N PRO A 156 8.26 26.16 6.86
CA PRO A 156 8.09 26.27 8.31
C PRO A 156 6.68 26.69 8.74
N GLY A 157 5.96 27.47 7.91
CA GLY A 157 4.58 27.88 8.19
C GLY A 157 3.55 26.74 8.16
N ARG A 158 3.94 25.54 7.73
CA ARG A 158 3.09 24.34 7.74
C ARG A 158 3.20 23.54 9.02
N GLN A 159 4.24 23.78 9.82
CA GLN A 159 4.40 23.14 11.12
C GLN A 159 3.29 23.63 12.06
N LYS A 160 2.61 22.70 12.72
CA LYS A 160 1.48 22.99 13.63
C LYS A 160 1.78 22.71 15.09
N LEU A 161 2.71 21.80 15.37
CA LEU A 161 3.08 21.41 16.73
C LEU A 161 4.21 22.30 17.23
N GLU A 162 4.12 22.68 18.52
CA GLU A 162 5.20 23.34 19.27
C GLU A 162 6.31 22.33 19.61
N ALA A 163 6.93 21.74 18.58
CA ALA A 163 7.92 20.68 18.67
C ALA A 163 9.01 20.85 17.59
N SER A 164 9.89 19.87 17.45
CA SER A 164 10.82 19.83 16.30
C SER A 164 10.08 19.40 15.04
N PRO A 165 10.52 19.81 13.83
CA PRO A 165 9.97 19.31 12.57
C PRO A 165 9.93 17.78 12.49
N LYS A 166 10.96 17.11 13.03
CA LYS A 166 11.03 15.65 13.08
C LYS A 166 9.94 15.05 13.98
N HIS A 167 9.62 15.66 15.12
CA HIS A 167 8.55 15.19 15.99
C HIS A 167 7.20 15.26 15.28
N GLU A 168 6.90 16.37 14.61
CA GLU A 168 5.66 16.50 13.84
C GLU A 168 5.62 15.54 12.64
N ALA A 169 6.76 15.34 11.96
CA ALA A 169 6.88 14.34 10.90
C ALA A 169 6.53 12.93 11.38
N ILE A 170 7.08 12.50 12.53
CA ILE A 170 6.77 11.20 13.13
C ILE A 170 5.26 11.09 13.41
N THR A 171 4.64 12.13 13.97
CA THR A 171 3.20 12.16 14.24
C THR A 171 2.38 12.02 12.94
N LEU A 172 2.69 12.80 11.91
CA LEU A 172 1.99 12.77 10.63
C LEU A 172 2.12 11.41 9.92
N VAL A 173 3.32 10.82 9.94
CA VAL A 173 3.57 9.48 9.37
C VAL A 173 2.85 8.41 10.18
N SER A 174 2.85 8.49 11.51
CA SER A 174 2.14 7.53 12.37
C SER A 174 0.64 7.54 12.12
N ILE A 175 0.04 8.74 11.99
CA ILE A 175 -1.37 8.90 11.62
C ILE A 175 -1.61 8.30 10.23
N THR A 176 -0.77 8.63 9.25
CA THR A 176 -0.89 8.12 7.87
C THR A 176 -0.89 6.59 7.81
N LEU A 177 0.06 5.95 8.49
CA LEU A 177 0.17 4.49 8.51
C LEU A 177 -0.99 3.84 9.26
N GLY A 178 -1.44 4.42 10.38
CA GLY A 178 -2.63 3.96 11.11
C GLY A 178 -3.89 4.07 10.27
N THR A 179 -4.05 5.17 9.53
CA THR A 179 -5.14 5.39 8.58
C THR A 179 -5.16 4.34 7.47
N ILE A 180 -4.00 4.06 6.87
CA ILE A 180 -3.90 3.05 5.80
C ILE A 180 -4.21 1.66 6.34
N GLN A 181 -3.70 1.33 7.52
CA GLN A 181 -4.00 0.06 8.18
C GLN A 181 -5.50 -0.12 8.41
N LEU A 182 -6.19 0.92 8.92
CA LEU A 182 -7.63 0.90 9.16
C LEU A 182 -8.43 0.91 7.84
N GLY A 183 -8.01 1.70 6.86
CA GLY A 183 -8.63 1.75 5.54
C GLY A 183 -8.59 0.40 4.83
N HIS A 184 -7.44 -0.30 4.87
CA HIS A 184 -7.33 -1.67 4.40
C HIS A 184 -8.23 -2.64 5.19
N TYR A 185 -8.36 -2.46 6.50
CA TYR A 185 -9.25 -3.29 7.32
C TYR A 185 -10.71 -3.15 6.85
N ILE A 186 -11.21 -1.91 6.76
CA ILE A 186 -12.59 -1.59 6.36
C ILE A 186 -12.88 -2.04 4.94
N TRP A 187 -11.99 -1.72 4.00
CA TRP A 187 -12.17 -2.04 2.58
C TRP A 187 -12.31 -3.54 2.32
N LEU A 188 -11.58 -4.38 3.07
CA LEU A 188 -11.65 -5.83 2.90
C LEU A 188 -13.01 -6.41 3.30
N GLU A 189 -13.78 -5.73 4.15
CA GLU A 189 -15.15 -6.11 4.54
C GLU A 189 -16.21 -5.70 3.49
N GLN A 190 -15.85 -4.88 2.50
CA GLN A 190 -16.77 -4.37 1.49
C GLN A 190 -16.75 -5.19 0.19
N ASN A 191 -17.87 -5.25 -0.54
CA ASN A 191 -17.91 -5.93 -1.83
C ASN A 191 -17.19 -5.18 -2.96
N ASP A 192 -16.97 -3.87 -2.82
CA ASP A 192 -16.28 -3.05 -3.81
C ASP A 192 -14.76 -3.14 -3.66
N GLY A 193 -14.11 -3.75 -4.66
CA GLY A 193 -12.66 -3.96 -4.72
C GLY A 193 -11.88 -2.92 -5.51
N SER A 194 -12.46 -1.75 -5.79
CA SER A 194 -11.78 -0.67 -6.53
C SER A 194 -10.77 0.10 -5.67
N ASP A 195 -9.77 0.72 -6.31
CA ASP A 195 -8.83 1.63 -5.63
C ASP A 195 -9.55 2.83 -5.04
N THR A 196 -10.56 3.33 -5.75
CA THR A 196 -11.40 4.43 -5.27
C THR A 196 -12.09 4.04 -3.96
N ALA A 197 -12.61 2.81 -3.84
CA ALA A 197 -13.19 2.33 -2.59
C ALA A 197 -12.15 2.24 -1.46
N LEU A 198 -10.92 1.81 -1.75
CA LEU A 198 -9.84 1.74 -0.77
C LEU A 198 -9.37 3.13 -0.32
N GLU A 199 -9.17 4.06 -1.26
CA GLU A 199 -8.87 5.47 -0.98
C GLU A 199 -9.98 6.09 -0.12
N ASN A 200 -11.25 5.84 -0.46
CA ASN A 200 -12.39 6.28 0.34
C ASN A 200 -12.39 5.69 1.75
N CYS A 201 -12.03 4.41 1.91
CA CYS A 201 -11.91 3.78 3.23
C CYS A 201 -10.78 4.40 4.06
N CYS A 202 -9.62 4.69 3.45
CA CYS A 202 -8.53 5.42 4.12
C CYS A 202 -8.98 6.84 4.53
N LEU A 203 -9.69 7.56 3.66
CA LEU A 203 -10.21 8.89 4.01
C LEU A 203 -11.30 8.82 5.09
N ALA A 204 -12.16 7.80 5.08
CA ALA A 204 -13.15 7.57 6.13
C ALA A 204 -12.49 7.24 7.48
N ALA A 205 -11.42 6.44 7.48
CA ALA A 205 -10.63 6.12 8.67
C ALA A 205 -10.07 7.38 9.36
N LEU A 206 -9.68 8.41 8.60
CA LEU A 206 -9.31 9.71 9.18
C LEU A 206 -10.46 10.39 9.93
N SER A 207 -11.69 10.28 9.41
CA SER A 207 -12.88 10.81 10.08
C SER A 207 -13.22 10.05 11.36
N GLU A 208 -13.03 8.72 11.37
CA GLU A 208 -13.20 7.89 12.56
C GLU A 208 -12.18 8.26 13.65
N LEU A 209 -10.90 8.36 13.29
CA LEU A 209 -9.85 8.84 14.20
C LEU A 209 -10.20 10.21 14.78
N LYS A 210 -10.64 11.16 13.94
CA LYS A 210 -11.08 12.49 14.40
C LYS A 210 -12.24 12.42 15.39
N THR A 211 -13.15 11.46 15.23
CA THR A 211 -14.30 11.27 16.12
C THR A 211 -13.83 10.77 17.49
N ILE A 212 -12.95 9.76 17.52
CA ILE A 212 -12.38 9.23 18.77
C ILE A 212 -11.59 10.32 19.52
N PHE A 213 -10.78 11.11 18.82
CA PHE A 213 -10.01 12.19 19.43
C PHE A 213 -10.87 13.35 19.92
N LYS A 214 -12.06 13.57 19.36
CA LYS A 214 -12.98 14.61 19.84
C LYS A 214 -13.48 14.34 21.25
N ASP A 215 -13.64 13.06 21.60
CA ASP A 215 -14.10 12.63 22.92
C ASP A 215 -12.94 12.40 23.90
N PHE A 216 -11.70 12.65 23.48
CA PHE A 216 -10.51 12.54 24.33
C PHE A 216 -10.37 13.84 25.16
N PRO A 217 -10.36 13.77 26.50
CA PRO A 217 -10.28 14.97 27.34
C PRO A 217 -8.93 15.68 27.20
N ASP A 218 -8.96 17.01 27.16
CA ASP A 218 -7.74 17.85 27.04
C ASP A 218 -6.80 17.72 28.26
N ASP A 219 -7.31 17.27 29.41
CA ASP A 219 -6.55 17.02 30.63
C ASP A 219 -6.08 15.56 30.72
N TYR A 220 -4.87 15.31 30.21
CA TYR A 220 -4.19 14.00 30.24
C TYR A 220 -3.62 13.63 31.63
N GLN A 221 -3.73 14.51 32.64
CA GLN A 221 -3.10 14.33 33.96
C GLN A 221 -3.75 13.25 34.85
N SER A 222 -4.76 12.53 34.34
CA SER A 222 -5.50 11.52 35.11
C SER A 222 -5.19 10.07 34.72
N PHE A 223 -4.15 9.83 33.91
CA PHE A 223 -3.66 8.48 33.57
C PHE A 223 -2.46 8.07 34.43
#